data_AF-A0A6A6JG54-F1
#
_entry.id   AF-A0A6A6JG54-F1
#
_cell.length_a   1.000
_cell.length_b   1.000
_cell.length_c   1.000
_cell.angle_alpha   90.00
_cell.angle_beta   90.00
_cell.angle_gamma   90.00
#
_symmetry.space_group_name_H-M   'P 1'
#
loop_
_entity.id
_entity.type
_entity.pdbx_description
1 polymer ?
#
loop_
_entity_poly.entity_id
_entity_poly.type
_entity_poly.pdbx_seq_one_letter_code
_entity_poly.pdbx_strand_id
1 'polypeptide(L)'
;MSPPTTIHITLDTTPTPSSPSNAHNCPPLFTAGPLDLNKCDAYCLLFVLLVPFILLWLSHQSNLLNEKSHQTTEDETALRPVWASATTHAQLLGLVEQYVYRRISWGPWDAGSLRDRWPEKRFLKRLMRGGVIPIEISEGGLQTYLKRGRSDTWWDVLLPTYAQSKGRGFFVFVMPYPVAPFHAFKKAFLTNLLAQDEYAVTVSYHRSGGWYSHSRYSPMKASDEYLEAGALSRFGLLLPFMQDRVLKEGRLVRKDRVIGRHGGIDRAVTLEDFMSEEPGEAVPLLVSRPFVVVRVEALDHTPVRLDEFVYQEARDAGFIDVFMEDELSRAVGGLYDEHGIRWKTGV
;
A
#
# COMPACT_ATOMS: atom_id res chain seq x y z
N MET A 1 34.01 14.75 35.00
CA MET A 1 34.25 15.84 34.03
C MET A 1 35.61 15.57 33.41
N SER A 2 35.61 14.97 32.24
CA SER A 2 36.83 14.57 31.52
C SER A 2 37.26 15.71 30.59
N PRO A 3 38.57 16.00 30.46
CA PRO A 3 39.03 17.08 29.59
C PRO A 3 38.82 16.72 28.11
N PRO A 4 38.66 17.72 27.23
CA PRO A 4 38.47 17.50 25.81
C PRO A 4 39.77 17.03 25.15
N THR A 5 39.69 15.92 24.41
CA THR A 5 40.76 15.38 23.59
C THR A 5 40.90 16.22 22.32
N THR A 6 41.95 17.05 22.27
CA THR A 6 42.37 17.78 21.06
C THR A 6 43.02 16.80 20.08
N ILE A 7 42.39 16.60 18.92
CA ILE A 7 42.97 15.83 17.80
C ILE A 7 43.76 16.81 16.92
N HIS A 8 45.09 16.67 16.92
CA HIS A 8 45.95 17.36 15.97
C HIS A 8 45.94 16.61 14.64
N ILE A 9 45.39 17.25 13.60
CA ILE A 9 45.47 16.76 12.21
C ILE A 9 46.72 17.39 11.58
N THR A 10 47.77 16.59 11.41
CA THR A 10 48.97 16.96 10.65
C THR A 10 48.68 16.76 9.16
N LEU A 11 48.59 17.85 8.41
CA LEU A 11 48.51 17.81 6.94
C LEU A 11 49.92 17.60 6.40
N ASP A 12 50.25 16.36 6.02
CA ASP A 12 51.44 16.05 5.24
C ASP A 12 51.27 16.57 3.80
N THR A 13 51.86 17.74 3.54
CA THR A 13 52.05 18.27 2.19
C THR A 13 53.29 17.63 1.57
N THR A 14 53.18 16.37 1.14
CA THR A 14 54.13 15.79 0.19
C THR A 14 53.97 16.44 -1.19
N PRO A 15 55.00 17.09 -1.75
CA PRO A 15 54.96 17.63 -3.10
C PRO A 15 54.94 16.47 -4.11
N THR A 16 53.85 16.40 -4.88
CA THR A 16 53.68 15.46 -5.98
C THR A 16 54.73 15.76 -7.06
N PRO A 17 55.54 14.78 -7.50
CA PRO A 17 56.48 14.98 -8.59
C PRO A 17 55.72 15.31 -9.88
N SER A 18 56.11 16.43 -10.50
CA SER A 18 55.68 16.84 -11.82
C SER A 18 56.02 15.75 -12.84
N SER A 19 55.00 15.05 -13.33
CA SER A 19 55.14 14.10 -14.43
C SER A 19 55.73 14.77 -15.67
N PRO A 20 56.74 14.17 -16.32
CA PRO A 20 57.27 14.68 -17.57
C PRO A 20 56.18 14.66 -18.64
N SER A 21 56.11 15.77 -19.38
CA SER A 21 55.31 15.94 -20.57
C SER A 21 55.71 14.91 -21.63
N ASN A 22 54.99 13.79 -21.69
CA ASN A 22 54.98 12.94 -22.87
C ASN A 22 54.16 13.64 -23.95
N ALA A 23 54.85 14.51 -24.67
CA ALA A 23 54.43 14.95 -25.99
C ALA A 23 54.33 13.72 -26.91
N HIS A 24 53.25 13.69 -27.69
CA HIS A 24 53.06 12.86 -28.87
C HIS A 24 52.99 11.34 -28.66
N ASN A 25 51.80 10.87 -28.32
CA ASN A 25 51.21 9.74 -29.05
C ASN A 25 49.75 10.11 -29.35
N CYS A 26 49.55 10.77 -30.50
CA CYS A 26 48.24 10.71 -31.15
C CYS A 26 47.91 9.23 -31.28
N PRO A 27 46.74 8.75 -30.79
CA PRO A 27 46.28 7.43 -31.19
C PRO A 27 46.28 7.43 -32.72
N PRO A 28 46.82 6.38 -33.37
CA PRO A 28 46.72 6.28 -34.81
C PRO A 28 45.25 6.46 -35.18
N LEU A 29 45.01 7.42 -36.08
CA LEU A 29 43.77 7.58 -36.80
C LEU A 29 43.27 6.16 -37.09
N PHE A 30 42.11 5.78 -36.52
CA PHE A 30 41.52 4.47 -36.77
C PHE A 30 41.49 4.29 -38.29
N THR A 31 42.45 3.52 -38.83
CA THR A 31 42.36 2.98 -40.16
C THR A 31 41.19 2.04 -40.05
N ALA A 32 40.02 2.51 -40.47
CA ALA A 32 38.85 1.69 -40.68
C ALA A 32 39.32 0.52 -41.55
N GLY A 33 39.59 -0.62 -40.92
CA GLY A 33 39.76 -1.87 -41.65
C GLY A 33 38.53 -2.04 -42.52
N PRO A 34 38.67 -2.64 -43.72
CA PRO A 34 37.53 -2.83 -44.61
C PRO A 34 36.39 -3.43 -43.79
N LEU A 35 35.29 -2.68 -43.69
CA LEU A 35 34.07 -3.13 -43.04
C LEU A 35 33.77 -4.51 -43.63
N ASP A 36 33.85 -5.52 -42.77
CA ASP A 36 33.62 -6.91 -43.11
C ASP A 36 32.12 -7.02 -43.44
N LEU A 37 31.75 -6.72 -44.69
CA LEU A 37 30.36 -6.54 -45.15
C LEU A 37 29.48 -7.73 -44.72
N ASN A 38 30.06 -8.92 -44.67
CA ASN A 38 29.43 -10.15 -44.24
C ASN A 38 28.89 -10.11 -42.80
N LYS A 39 29.52 -9.35 -41.89
CA LYS A 39 29.05 -9.18 -40.50
C LYS A 39 27.90 -8.19 -40.42
N CYS A 40 27.98 -7.07 -41.15
CA CYS A 40 26.87 -6.12 -41.26
C CYS A 40 25.61 -6.78 -41.83
N ASP A 41 25.76 -7.60 -42.87
CA ASP A 41 24.65 -8.33 -43.47
C ASP A 41 24.01 -9.34 -42.49
N ALA A 42 24.84 -10.03 -41.69
CA ALA A 42 24.35 -10.94 -40.65
C ALA A 42 23.58 -10.20 -39.54
N TYR A 43 24.03 -9.03 -39.08
CA TYR A 43 23.30 -8.23 -38.08
C TYR A 43 22.02 -7.63 -38.66
N CYS A 44 22.04 -7.17 -39.91
CA CYS A 44 20.85 -6.68 -40.61
C CYS A 44 19.81 -7.80 -40.78
N LEU A 45 20.22 -9.00 -41.19
CA LEU A 45 19.34 -10.16 -41.28
C LEU A 45 18.78 -10.56 -39.91
N LEU A 46 19.62 -10.59 -38.88
CA LEU A 46 19.17 -10.88 -37.51
C LEU A 46 18.15 -9.84 -37.04
N PHE A 47 18.38 -8.55 -37.30
CA PHE A 47 17.47 -7.48 -36.92
C PHE A 47 16.14 -7.56 -37.69
N VAL A 48 16.20 -7.79 -39.00
CA VAL A 48 15.02 -7.97 -39.87
C VAL A 48 14.20 -9.20 -39.46
N LEU A 49 14.83 -10.24 -38.90
CA LEU A 49 14.13 -11.42 -38.37
C LEU A 49 13.64 -11.24 -36.93
N LEU A 50 14.40 -10.57 -36.05
CA LEU A 50 14.06 -10.39 -34.64
C LEU A 50 12.96 -9.35 -34.44
N VAL A 51 13.00 -8.22 -35.15
CA VAL A 51 12.00 -7.15 -35.00
C VAL A 51 10.57 -7.65 -35.22
N PRO A 52 10.22 -8.34 -36.32
CA PRO A 52 8.86 -8.85 -36.50
C PRO A 52 8.52 -9.93 -35.46
N PHE A 53 9.46 -10.76 -35.03
CA PHE A 53 9.22 -11.73 -33.96
C PHE A 53 8.92 -11.05 -32.62
N ILE A 54 9.68 -10.01 -32.25
CA ILE A 54 9.43 -9.20 -31.06
C ILE A 54 8.09 -8.48 -31.16
N LEU A 55 7.75 -7.89 -32.31
CA LEU A 55 6.46 -7.22 -32.52
C LEU A 55 5.28 -8.21 -32.45
N LEU A 56 5.41 -9.40 -33.03
CA LEU A 56 4.41 -10.46 -32.93
C LEU A 56 4.28 -10.96 -31.48
N TRP A 57 5.39 -11.13 -30.77
CA TRP A 57 5.37 -11.51 -29.36
C TRP A 57 4.71 -10.44 -28.51
N LEU A 58 5.04 -9.16 -28.70
CA LEU A 58 4.42 -8.03 -28.01
C LEU A 58 2.91 -7.94 -28.32
N SER A 59 2.51 -8.14 -29.58
CA SER A 59 1.09 -8.17 -29.97
C SER A 59 0.33 -9.35 -29.37
N HIS A 60 0.96 -10.54 -29.32
CA HIS A 60 0.37 -11.69 -28.67
C HIS A 60 0.22 -11.47 -27.16
N GLN A 61 1.25 -10.92 -26.50
CA GLN A 61 1.19 -10.55 -25.09
C GLN A 61 0.12 -9.49 -24.84
N SER A 62 -0.01 -8.47 -25.71
CA SER A 62 -1.07 -7.46 -25.56
C SER A 62 -2.45 -8.06 -25.69
N ASN A 63 -2.66 -9.00 -26.61
CA ASN A 63 -3.96 -9.67 -26.78
C ASN A 63 -4.31 -10.52 -25.56
N LEU A 64 -3.35 -11.29 -25.03
CA LEU A 64 -3.55 -12.07 -23.80
C LEU A 64 -3.82 -11.18 -22.58
N LEU A 65 -3.14 -10.03 -22.49
CA LEU A 65 -3.39 -9.04 -21.43
C LEU A 65 -4.77 -8.41 -21.57
N ASN A 66 -5.19 -8.08 -22.79
CA ASN A 66 -6.51 -7.53 -23.07
C ASN A 66 -7.62 -8.53 -22.71
N GLU A 67 -7.49 -9.80 -23.12
CA GLU A 67 -8.46 -10.85 -22.78
C GLU A 67 -8.58 -11.06 -21.27
N LYS A 68 -7.45 -11.13 -20.57
CA LYS A 68 -7.43 -11.17 -19.10
C LYS A 68 -8.05 -9.93 -18.48
N SER A 69 -7.80 -8.73 -19.02
CA SER A 69 -8.41 -7.50 -18.52
C SER A 69 -9.92 -7.47 -18.74
N HIS A 70 -10.42 -7.98 -19.87
CA HIS A 70 -11.85 -8.06 -20.14
C HIS A 70 -12.54 -9.01 -19.15
N GLN A 71 -12.01 -10.23 -18.98
CA GLN A 71 -12.54 -11.18 -17.99
C GLN A 71 -12.50 -10.61 -16.57
N THR A 72 -11.39 -9.94 -16.21
CA THR A 72 -11.27 -9.29 -14.89
C THR A 72 -12.31 -8.19 -14.74
N THR A 73 -12.53 -7.36 -15.78
CA THR A 73 -13.52 -6.28 -15.74
C THR A 73 -14.94 -6.83 -15.60
N GLU A 74 -15.29 -7.90 -16.32
CA GLU A 74 -16.60 -8.56 -16.21
C GLU A 74 -16.84 -9.09 -14.79
N ASP A 75 -15.88 -9.85 -14.25
CA ASP A 75 -15.94 -10.35 -12.87
C ASP A 75 -16.02 -9.20 -11.85
N GLU A 76 -15.27 -8.12 -12.04
CA GLU A 76 -15.30 -6.92 -11.19
C GLU A 76 -16.68 -6.22 -11.24
N THR A 77 -17.28 -6.09 -12.43
CA THR A 77 -18.60 -5.46 -12.58
C THR A 77 -19.72 -6.27 -11.92
N ALA A 78 -19.62 -7.60 -11.92
CA ALA A 78 -20.56 -8.47 -11.25
C ALA A 78 -20.47 -8.39 -9.71
N LEU A 79 -19.28 -8.10 -9.16
CA LEU A 79 -19.06 -8.04 -7.71
C LEU A 79 -19.56 -6.73 -7.06
N ARG A 80 -19.59 -5.62 -7.81
CA ARG A 80 -20.08 -4.32 -7.30
C ARG A 80 -21.47 -4.38 -6.64
N PRO A 81 -22.52 -4.91 -7.29
CA PRO A 81 -23.85 -5.00 -6.68
C PRO A 81 -23.89 -5.92 -5.44
N VAL A 82 -22.99 -6.91 -5.36
CA VAL A 82 -22.86 -7.79 -4.19
C VAL A 82 -22.34 -7.03 -2.97
N TRP A 83 -21.32 -6.20 -3.16
CA TRP A 83 -20.80 -5.33 -2.10
C TRP A 83 -21.85 -4.30 -1.65
N ALA A 84 -22.57 -3.71 -2.61
CA ALA A 84 -23.62 -2.72 -2.32
C ALA A 84 -24.83 -3.33 -1.57
N SER A 85 -25.13 -4.61 -1.80
CA SER A 85 -26.25 -5.33 -1.16
C SER A 85 -25.90 -5.95 0.19
N ALA A 86 -24.66 -5.84 0.66
CA ALA A 86 -24.27 -6.31 1.99
C ALA A 86 -24.94 -5.47 3.10
N THR A 87 -26.04 -5.99 3.65
CA THR A 87 -26.85 -5.29 4.67
C THR A 87 -26.50 -5.70 6.11
N THR A 88 -25.83 -6.84 6.27
CA THR A 88 -25.43 -7.37 7.58
C THR A 88 -23.91 -7.30 7.78
N HIS A 89 -23.46 -7.24 9.04
CA HIS A 89 -22.03 -7.25 9.34
C HIS A 89 -21.37 -8.56 8.94
N ALA A 90 -22.05 -9.70 9.09
CA ALA A 90 -21.53 -11.00 8.69
C ALA A 90 -21.28 -11.07 7.17
N GLN A 91 -22.21 -10.56 6.36
CA GLN A 91 -22.04 -10.44 4.90
C GLN A 91 -20.82 -9.58 4.55
N LEU A 92 -20.73 -8.38 5.13
CA LEU A 92 -19.61 -7.47 4.86
C LEU A 92 -18.27 -8.09 5.25
N LEU A 93 -18.17 -8.65 6.47
CA LEU A 93 -16.93 -9.28 6.94
C LEU A 93 -16.55 -10.50 6.11
N GLY A 94 -17.53 -11.30 5.67
CA GLY A 94 -17.29 -12.41 4.77
C GLY A 94 -16.74 -11.98 3.41
N LEU A 95 -17.29 -10.91 2.82
CA LEU A 95 -16.76 -10.34 1.56
C LEU A 95 -15.34 -9.80 1.74
N VAL A 96 -15.09 -9.10 2.85
CA VAL A 96 -13.74 -8.60 3.20
C VAL A 96 -12.75 -9.74 3.37
N GLU A 97 -13.13 -10.80 4.07
CA GLU A 97 -12.28 -11.98 4.22
C GLU A 97 -11.95 -12.58 2.85
N GLN A 98 -12.95 -12.80 1.99
CA GLN A 98 -12.72 -13.33 0.65
C GLN A 98 -11.81 -12.43 -0.20
N TYR A 99 -11.96 -11.11 -0.08
CA TYR A 99 -11.14 -10.14 -0.81
C TYR A 99 -9.68 -10.15 -0.34
N VAL A 100 -9.45 -10.09 0.97
CA VAL A 100 -8.12 -10.13 1.59
C VAL A 100 -7.39 -11.45 1.28
N TYR A 101 -8.14 -12.55 1.19
CA TYR A 101 -7.62 -13.89 0.90
C TYR A 101 -7.64 -14.28 -0.60
N ARG A 102 -7.83 -13.31 -1.51
CA ARG A 102 -7.79 -13.52 -2.98
C ARG A 102 -8.83 -14.50 -3.53
N ARG A 103 -9.93 -14.73 -2.80
CA ARG A 103 -11.07 -15.53 -3.30
C ARG A 103 -11.94 -14.72 -4.27
N ILE A 104 -11.92 -13.40 -4.13
CA ILE A 104 -12.48 -12.47 -5.12
C ILE A 104 -11.42 -11.48 -5.60
N SER A 105 -11.55 -11.06 -6.86
CA SER A 105 -10.63 -10.14 -7.53
C SER A 105 -10.82 -8.68 -7.12
N TRP A 106 -12.07 -8.31 -6.79
CA TRP A 106 -12.49 -6.93 -6.56
C TRP A 106 -12.97 -6.65 -5.13
N GLY A 107 -12.73 -5.42 -4.69
CA GLY A 107 -13.30 -4.84 -3.49
C GLY A 107 -13.28 -3.31 -3.58
N PRO A 108 -13.94 -2.61 -2.63
CA PRO A 108 -14.20 -1.17 -2.74
C PRO A 108 -13.03 -0.26 -2.34
N TRP A 109 -11.91 -0.83 -1.94
CA TRP A 109 -10.63 -0.16 -1.67
C TRP A 109 -9.48 -1.03 -2.17
N ASP A 110 -8.29 -0.45 -2.37
CA ASP A 110 -7.11 -1.22 -2.74
C ASP A 110 -6.55 -2.00 -1.53
N ALA A 111 -6.90 -3.28 -1.42
CA ALA A 111 -6.34 -4.17 -0.41
C ALA A 111 -4.98 -4.78 -0.83
N GLY A 112 -4.27 -4.28 -1.84
CA GLY A 112 -3.00 -4.85 -2.30
C GLY A 112 -1.95 -4.99 -1.18
N SER A 113 -1.95 -4.10 -0.20
CA SER A 113 -1.10 -4.20 0.99
C SER A 113 -1.42 -5.43 1.85
N LEU A 114 -2.70 -5.72 2.07
CA LEU A 114 -3.19 -6.88 2.82
C LEU A 114 -3.08 -8.16 1.99
N ARG A 115 -3.55 -8.12 0.75
CA ARG A 115 -3.73 -9.25 -0.15
C ARG A 115 -2.43 -9.74 -0.76
N ASP A 116 -1.58 -8.80 -1.20
CA ASP A 116 -0.41 -9.10 -2.00
C ASP A 116 0.90 -9.09 -1.19
N ARG A 117 1.01 -8.23 -0.18
CA ARG A 117 2.27 -8.03 0.55
C ARG A 117 2.31 -8.66 1.94
N TRP A 118 1.17 -8.86 2.60
CA TRP A 118 1.17 -9.41 3.96
C TRP A 118 1.35 -10.94 3.98
N PRO A 119 2.46 -11.47 4.54
CA PRO A 119 2.82 -12.88 4.41
C PRO A 119 1.95 -13.81 5.26
N GLU A 120 1.61 -13.42 6.50
CA GLU A 120 0.88 -14.24 7.45
C GLU A 120 -0.38 -13.52 7.94
N LYS A 121 -1.56 -14.04 7.56
CA LYS A 121 -2.86 -13.38 7.81
C LYS A 121 -3.62 -13.94 9.02
N ARG A 122 -2.99 -14.76 9.87
CA ARG A 122 -3.67 -15.45 10.99
C ARG A 122 -4.35 -14.48 11.97
N PHE A 123 -3.65 -13.40 12.32
CA PHE A 123 -4.14 -12.38 13.26
C PHE A 123 -5.21 -11.51 12.60
N LEU A 124 -5.00 -11.13 11.34
CA LEU A 124 -6.00 -10.44 10.53
C LEU A 124 -7.31 -11.25 10.43
N LYS A 125 -7.24 -12.58 10.28
CA LYS A 125 -8.44 -13.45 10.25
C LYS A 125 -9.25 -13.31 11.54
N ARG A 126 -8.58 -13.39 12.70
CA ARG A 126 -9.23 -13.29 14.02
C ARG A 126 -9.78 -11.89 14.27
N LEU A 127 -9.04 -10.85 13.91
CA LEU A 127 -9.51 -9.46 13.96
C LEU A 127 -10.78 -9.27 13.11
N MET A 128 -10.81 -9.80 11.89
CA MET A 128 -12.01 -9.78 11.03
C MET A 128 -13.21 -10.48 11.66
N ARG A 129 -13.00 -11.64 12.28
CA ARG A 129 -14.06 -12.37 13.02
C ARG A 129 -14.56 -11.62 14.26
N GLY A 130 -13.73 -10.76 14.84
CA GLY A 130 -14.13 -9.82 15.88
C GLY A 130 -14.95 -8.62 15.36
N GLY A 131 -14.96 -8.40 14.04
CA GLY A 131 -15.63 -7.27 13.40
C GLY A 131 -14.71 -6.08 13.10
N VAL A 132 -13.40 -6.30 13.00
CA VAL A 132 -12.42 -5.33 12.50
C VAL A 132 -12.25 -5.51 10.99
N ILE A 133 -12.45 -4.45 10.21
CA ILE A 133 -12.30 -4.43 8.75
C ILE A 133 -10.92 -3.84 8.43
N PRO A 134 -9.91 -4.65 8.05
CA PRO A 134 -8.60 -4.14 7.69
C PRO A 134 -8.67 -3.39 6.35
N ILE A 135 -8.06 -2.20 6.29
CA ILE A 135 -8.07 -1.35 5.09
C ILE A 135 -6.68 -1.32 4.44
N GLU A 136 -5.64 -0.99 5.20
CA GLU A 136 -4.27 -0.91 4.70
C GLU A 136 -3.29 -1.37 5.79
N ILE A 137 -2.25 -2.13 5.44
CA ILE A 137 -1.21 -2.52 6.40
C ILE A 137 0.20 -2.46 5.77
N SER A 138 1.19 -2.05 6.55
CA SER A 138 2.59 -2.02 6.15
C SER A 138 3.48 -2.44 7.31
N GLU A 139 4.46 -3.31 7.05
CA GLU A 139 5.46 -3.70 8.05
C GLU A 139 6.41 -2.55 8.36
N GLY A 140 6.54 -1.57 7.46
CA GLY A 140 7.62 -0.58 7.53
C GLY A 140 8.96 -1.18 7.12
N GLY A 141 10.05 -0.55 7.51
CA GLY A 141 11.39 -0.95 7.08
C GLY A 141 11.70 -0.52 5.65
N LEU A 142 12.79 -1.09 5.12
CA LEU A 142 13.18 -0.94 3.72
C LEU A 142 12.43 -1.97 2.88
N GLN A 143 11.69 -1.51 1.87
CA GLN A 143 10.93 -2.37 0.98
C GLN A 143 11.16 -1.96 -0.47
N THR A 144 11.21 -2.95 -1.36
CA THR A 144 11.20 -2.72 -2.81
C THR A 144 9.94 -3.34 -3.38
N TYR A 145 9.11 -2.54 -4.05
CA TYR A 145 7.83 -2.99 -4.58
C TYR A 145 7.48 -2.32 -5.91
N LEU A 146 6.59 -2.97 -6.65
CA LEU A 146 6.01 -2.41 -7.87
C LEU A 146 4.96 -1.35 -7.48
N LYS A 147 5.21 -0.08 -7.79
CA LYS A 147 4.25 1.00 -7.53
C LYS A 147 3.15 0.93 -8.58
N ARG A 148 1.94 0.54 -8.17
CA ARG A 148 0.73 0.71 -9.00
C ARG A 148 0.36 2.19 -9.01
N GLY A 149 0.65 2.87 -10.12
CA GLY A 149 0.24 4.25 -10.34
C GLY A 149 -1.02 4.32 -11.19
N ARG A 150 -1.93 5.24 -10.86
CA ARG A 150 -2.89 5.76 -11.84
C ARG A 150 -2.11 6.75 -12.69
N SER A 151 -1.83 6.39 -13.92
CA SER A 151 -1.07 7.24 -14.83
C SER A 151 -1.98 8.28 -15.48
N ASP A 152 -1.56 9.54 -15.50
CA ASP A 152 -2.17 10.61 -16.31
C ASP A 152 -1.73 10.55 -17.79
N THR A 153 -0.77 9.69 -18.14
CA THR A 153 -0.31 9.52 -19.52
C THR A 153 -0.33 8.08 -20.00
N TRP A 154 -0.73 7.86 -21.24
CA TRP A 154 -0.92 6.52 -21.80
C TRP A 154 0.39 5.71 -21.92
N TRP A 155 1.55 6.36 -22.02
CA TRP A 155 2.87 5.70 -22.09
C TRP A 155 3.38 5.20 -20.73
N ASP A 156 2.96 5.82 -19.63
CA ASP A 156 3.30 5.39 -18.26
C ASP A 156 2.58 4.09 -17.88
N VAL A 157 1.51 3.72 -18.60
CA VAL A 157 0.83 2.43 -18.46
C VAL A 157 1.69 1.27 -18.99
N LEU A 158 2.63 1.55 -19.90
CA LEU A 158 3.41 0.51 -20.58
C LEU A 158 4.60 -0.02 -19.76
N LEU A 159 5.10 0.73 -18.77
CA LEU A 159 6.29 0.33 -18.02
C LEU A 159 6.03 0.36 -16.51
N PRO A 160 6.26 -0.76 -15.80
CA PRO A 160 6.12 -0.79 -14.35
C PRO A 160 7.09 0.20 -13.69
N THR A 161 6.61 0.97 -12.73
CA THR A 161 7.47 1.78 -11.87
C THR A 161 7.79 0.99 -10.62
N TYR A 162 9.07 0.77 -10.37
CA TYR A 162 9.56 0.20 -9.12
C TYR A 162 9.79 1.33 -8.10
N ALA A 163 9.53 1.01 -6.84
CA ALA A 163 9.84 1.84 -5.69
C ALA A 163 10.77 1.08 -4.76
N GLN A 164 11.79 1.75 -4.25
CA GLN A 164 12.57 1.30 -3.09
C GLN A 164 12.40 2.37 -2.03
N SER A 165 11.84 2.00 -0.89
CA SER A 165 11.49 2.97 0.13
C SER A 165 11.75 2.46 1.52
N LYS A 166 12.06 3.40 2.42
CA LYS A 166 12.10 3.20 3.85
C LYS A 166 10.87 3.89 4.44
N GLY A 167 9.97 3.09 5.00
CA GLY A 167 8.71 3.56 5.57
C GLY A 167 8.53 3.13 7.01
N ARG A 168 7.63 3.79 7.71
CA ARG A 168 7.16 3.33 9.03
C ARG A 168 6.07 2.30 8.85
N GLY A 169 6.05 1.32 9.76
CA GLY A 169 4.95 0.36 9.83
C GLY A 169 3.66 1.09 10.18
N PHE A 170 2.56 0.72 9.55
CA PHE A 170 1.24 1.22 9.95
C PHE A 170 0.16 0.19 9.67
N PHE A 171 -0.93 0.25 10.42
CA PHE A 171 -2.11 -0.57 10.23
C PHE A 171 -3.35 0.30 10.36
N VAL A 172 -4.13 0.39 9.28
CA VAL A 172 -5.40 1.11 9.22
C VAL A 172 -6.54 0.11 9.15
N PHE A 173 -7.52 0.28 10.03
CA PHE A 173 -8.71 -0.55 10.05
C PHE A 173 -9.95 0.23 10.47
N VAL A 174 -11.11 -0.30 10.11
CA VAL A 174 -12.42 0.23 10.47
C VAL A 174 -13.09 -0.75 11.42
N MET A 175 -13.85 -0.23 12.38
CA MET A 175 -14.73 -1.06 13.19
C MET A 175 -16.02 -0.33 13.54
N PRO A 176 -17.12 -1.05 13.83
CA PRO A 176 -18.37 -0.44 14.26
C PRO A 176 -18.17 0.38 15.53
N TYR A 177 -18.81 1.54 15.62
CA TYR A 177 -18.73 2.39 16.80
C TYR A 177 -19.26 1.65 18.04
N PRO A 178 -18.57 1.71 19.20
CA PRO A 178 -19.01 1.02 20.40
C PRO A 178 -20.24 1.71 21.02
N VAL A 179 -21.44 1.21 20.71
CA VAL A 179 -22.68 1.61 21.40
C VAL A 179 -22.84 0.74 22.66
N ALA A 180 -22.81 1.36 23.83
CA ALA A 180 -23.06 0.67 25.10
C ALA A 180 -24.54 0.24 25.22
N PRO A 181 -24.87 -0.86 25.94
CA PRO A 181 -23.98 -1.71 26.75
C PRO A 181 -23.37 -2.93 26.02
N PHE A 182 -23.91 -3.33 24.86
CA PHE A 182 -23.57 -4.60 24.19
C PHE A 182 -22.16 -4.65 23.57
N HIS A 183 -21.45 -3.51 23.51
CA HIS A 183 -20.12 -3.39 22.91
C HIS A 183 -19.07 -2.84 23.89
N ALA A 184 -19.18 -3.19 25.17
CA ALA A 184 -18.21 -2.80 26.20
C ALA A 184 -16.76 -3.19 25.83
N PHE A 185 -16.56 -4.39 25.27
CA PHE A 185 -15.25 -4.87 24.81
C PHE A 185 -14.66 -4.01 23.68
N LYS A 186 -15.48 -3.51 22.75
CA LYS A 186 -15.03 -2.60 21.68
C LYS A 186 -14.55 -1.26 22.24
N LYS A 187 -15.25 -0.75 23.26
CA LYS A 187 -14.82 0.46 23.97
C LYS A 187 -13.54 0.24 24.75
N ALA A 188 -13.42 -0.90 25.44
CA ALA A 188 -12.20 -1.29 26.15
C ALA A 188 -11.01 -1.39 25.17
N PHE A 189 -11.20 -2.03 24.02
CA PHE A 189 -10.17 -2.15 22.98
C PHE A 189 -9.65 -0.80 22.49
N LEU A 190 -10.56 0.12 22.12
CA LEU A 190 -10.15 1.48 21.74
C LEU A 190 -9.47 2.24 22.88
N THR A 191 -9.84 1.95 24.13
CA THR A 191 -9.23 2.58 25.30
C THR A 191 -7.82 2.05 25.53
N ASN A 192 -7.61 0.74 25.43
CA ASN A 192 -6.28 0.13 25.56
C ASN A 192 -5.33 0.63 24.46
N LEU A 193 -5.79 0.66 23.20
CA LEU A 193 -5.02 1.22 22.08
C LEU A 193 -4.61 2.69 22.27
N LEU A 194 -5.43 3.49 22.94
CA LEU A 194 -5.10 4.90 23.22
C LEU A 194 -4.26 5.08 24.49
N ALA A 195 -4.26 4.09 25.40
CA ALA A 195 -3.57 4.15 26.68
C ALA A 195 -2.11 3.67 26.62
N GLN A 196 -1.78 2.83 25.64
CA GLN A 196 -0.41 2.39 25.34
C GLN A 196 0.45 3.53 24.76
N ASP A 197 1.78 3.39 24.87
CA ASP A 197 2.80 4.36 24.44
C ASP A 197 3.82 3.80 23.43
N GLU A 198 3.70 2.52 23.05
CA GLU A 198 4.60 1.83 22.12
C GLU A 198 4.41 2.30 20.67
N TYR A 199 3.17 2.64 20.28
CA TYR A 199 2.78 3.02 18.92
C TYR A 199 1.95 4.29 18.88
N ALA A 200 2.07 5.04 17.79
CA ALA A 200 1.20 6.18 17.51
C ALA A 200 -0.18 5.70 17.03
N VAL A 201 -1.24 6.04 17.76
CA VAL A 201 -2.62 5.67 17.48
C VAL A 201 -3.44 6.91 17.19
N THR A 202 -4.14 6.88 16.07
CA THR A 202 -5.15 7.87 15.67
C THR A 202 -6.50 7.19 15.57
N VAL A 203 -7.52 7.75 16.21
CA VAL A 203 -8.90 7.27 16.10
C VAL A 203 -9.78 8.39 15.57
N SER A 204 -10.40 8.18 14.41
CA SER A 204 -11.38 9.08 13.78
C SER A 204 -12.79 8.53 13.98
N TYR A 205 -13.70 9.35 14.50
CA TYR A 205 -15.06 8.92 14.80
C TYR A 205 -16.04 9.46 13.77
N HIS A 206 -16.76 8.56 13.10
CA HIS A 206 -17.71 8.89 12.04
C HIS A 206 -19.14 8.55 12.48
N ARG A 207 -20.03 9.56 12.44
CA ARG A 207 -21.46 9.35 12.69
C ARG A 207 -22.17 8.94 11.39
N SER A 208 -23.33 8.30 11.54
CA SER A 208 -24.23 8.00 10.42
C SER A 208 -24.50 9.29 9.61
N GLY A 209 -24.42 9.20 8.28
CA GLY A 209 -24.56 10.35 7.38
C GLY A 209 -23.27 11.13 7.10
N GLY A 210 -22.09 10.53 7.36
CA GLY A 210 -20.79 11.03 6.87
C GLY A 210 -20.15 12.16 7.66
N TRP A 211 -20.78 12.64 8.74
CA TRP A 211 -20.23 13.73 9.54
C TRP A 211 -19.18 13.23 10.52
N TYR A 212 -17.98 13.81 10.40
CA TYR A 212 -16.86 13.63 11.31
C TYR A 212 -17.17 14.24 12.68
N SER A 213 -16.97 13.45 13.76
CA SER A 213 -17.32 13.89 15.11
C SER A 213 -16.13 14.39 15.92
N HIS A 214 -14.97 13.71 15.85
CA HIS A 214 -13.71 14.09 16.52
C HIS A 214 -12.58 13.10 16.17
N SER A 215 -11.33 13.46 16.45
CA SER A 215 -10.19 12.53 16.49
C SER A 215 -9.50 12.53 17.84
N ARG A 216 -8.82 11.42 18.16
CA ARG A 216 -7.94 11.27 19.32
C ARG A 216 -6.59 10.73 18.87
N TYR A 217 -5.51 11.19 19.51
CA TYR A 217 -4.13 10.85 19.19
C TYR A 217 -3.37 10.42 20.44
N SER A 218 -2.52 9.41 20.32
CA SER A 218 -1.59 9.00 21.40
C SER A 218 -0.46 8.13 20.84
N PRO A 219 0.83 8.46 21.04
CA PRO A 219 1.44 9.78 21.23
C PRO A 219 1.49 10.61 19.92
N MET A 220 1.51 11.93 20.06
CA MET A 220 1.49 12.88 18.92
C MET A 220 2.91 13.06 18.37
N LYS A 221 3.17 12.56 17.15
CA LYS A 221 4.41 12.85 16.42
C LYS A 221 4.39 14.25 15.81
N ALA A 222 5.58 14.82 15.62
CA ALA A 222 5.74 16.06 14.86
C ALA A 222 5.21 15.89 13.42
N SER A 223 4.51 16.92 12.93
CA SER A 223 3.88 16.97 11.60
C SER A 223 4.84 16.81 10.43
N ASP A 224 6.14 16.98 10.68
CA ASP A 224 7.15 17.15 9.64
C ASP A 224 7.87 15.84 9.29
N GLU A 225 7.48 14.72 9.91
CA GLU A 225 8.07 13.41 9.61
C GLU A 225 7.34 12.71 8.46
N TYR A 226 8.09 12.34 7.42
CA TYR A 226 7.58 11.54 6.32
C TYR A 226 7.17 10.13 6.80
N LEU A 227 6.12 9.58 6.18
CA LEU A 227 5.70 8.19 6.42
C LEU A 227 6.59 7.22 5.63
N GLU A 228 6.99 7.66 4.44
CA GLU A 228 7.75 6.86 3.49
C GLU A 228 8.64 7.78 2.64
N ALA A 229 9.94 7.50 2.64
CA ALA A 229 10.91 8.15 1.77
C ALA A 229 11.68 7.09 0.97
N GLY A 230 12.03 7.41 -0.27
CA GLY A 230 12.74 6.48 -1.12
C GLY A 230 12.85 6.92 -2.57
N ALA A 231 13.35 6.02 -3.39
CA ALA A 231 13.56 6.20 -4.81
C ALA A 231 12.45 5.56 -5.65
N LEU A 232 12.21 6.13 -6.84
CA LEU A 232 11.36 5.53 -7.86
C LEU A 232 12.16 5.39 -9.17
N SER A 233 12.01 4.27 -9.86
CA SER A 233 12.64 4.02 -11.15
C SER A 233 11.78 3.10 -12.01
N ARG A 234 11.75 3.30 -13.33
CA ARG A 234 11.16 2.33 -14.26
C ARG A 234 11.98 1.05 -14.39
N PHE A 235 13.25 1.09 -13.96
CA PHE A 235 14.15 -0.05 -13.96
C PHE A 235 14.60 -0.33 -12.53
N GLY A 236 14.21 -1.49 -11.99
CA GLY A 236 14.57 -1.88 -10.61
C GLY A 236 16.07 -1.84 -10.34
N LEU A 237 16.89 -2.20 -11.34
CA LEU A 237 18.37 -2.16 -11.26
C LEU A 237 18.94 -0.74 -11.06
N LEU A 238 18.20 0.30 -11.46
CA LEU A 238 18.64 1.68 -11.30
C LEU A 238 18.23 2.31 -9.97
N LEU A 239 17.38 1.65 -9.17
CA LEU A 239 16.91 2.17 -7.88
C LEU A 239 18.04 2.62 -6.94
N PRO A 240 19.17 1.89 -6.80
CA PRO A 240 20.26 2.30 -5.92
C PRO A 240 20.97 3.60 -6.32
N PHE A 241 20.79 4.06 -7.57
CA PHE A 241 21.42 5.28 -8.09
C PHE A 241 20.47 6.47 -8.15
N MET A 242 19.18 6.25 -7.86
CA MET A 242 18.17 7.31 -7.84
C MET A 242 18.21 8.06 -6.52
N GLN A 243 17.90 9.35 -6.54
CA GLN A 243 17.81 10.14 -5.32
C GLN A 243 16.53 9.81 -4.55
N ASP A 244 16.68 9.69 -3.23
CA ASP A 244 15.54 9.53 -2.33
C ASP A 244 14.69 10.80 -2.31
N ARG A 245 13.37 10.58 -2.30
CA ARG A 245 12.34 11.61 -2.18
C ARG A 245 11.25 11.13 -1.26
N VAL A 246 10.49 12.05 -0.67
CA VAL A 246 9.31 11.69 0.11
C VAL A 246 8.27 11.08 -0.83
N LEU A 247 7.92 9.81 -0.61
CA LEU A 247 6.93 9.08 -1.40
C LEU A 247 5.54 9.16 -0.79
N LYS A 248 5.44 9.19 0.55
CA LYS A 248 4.20 9.35 1.32
C LYS A 248 4.48 10.26 2.52
N GLU A 249 3.81 11.40 2.57
CA GLU A 249 3.84 12.29 3.74
C GLU A 249 3.10 11.63 4.91
N GLY A 250 3.55 11.86 6.15
CA GLY A 250 2.78 11.49 7.34
C GLY A 250 1.43 12.21 7.32
N ARG A 251 0.32 11.49 7.50
CA ARG A 251 -1.03 12.11 7.49
C ARG A 251 -1.39 12.74 8.84
N LEU A 252 -0.43 13.40 9.47
CA LEU A 252 -0.65 14.25 10.62
C LEU A 252 -0.26 15.66 10.18
N VAL A 253 -1.29 16.50 9.99
CA VAL A 253 -1.17 17.97 9.98
C VAL A 253 -0.41 18.55 8.77
N ARG A 254 -1.12 18.83 7.68
CA ARG A 254 -0.82 20.06 6.93
C ARG A 254 -1.64 21.19 7.56
N LYS A 255 -0.99 21.99 8.41
CA LYS A 255 -1.54 23.27 8.87
C LYS A 255 -1.73 24.26 7.71
N ASP A 256 -0.98 24.11 6.61
CA ASP A 256 -0.96 25.09 5.54
C ASP A 256 -1.13 24.46 4.15
N ARG A 257 -2.36 24.14 3.77
CA ARG A 257 -2.79 24.30 2.36
C ARG A 257 -4.30 24.53 2.30
N VAL A 258 -4.66 25.78 2.53
CA VAL A 258 -5.94 26.37 2.14
C VAL A 258 -6.10 26.20 0.63
N ILE A 259 -7.05 25.37 0.19
CA ILE A 259 -8.06 25.75 -0.81
C ILE A 259 -9.36 25.00 -0.45
N GLY A 260 -10.18 25.64 0.39
CA GLY A 260 -11.51 25.18 0.77
C GLY A 260 -12.04 26.08 1.89
N ARG A 261 -13.25 26.62 1.73
CA ARG A 261 -13.82 27.77 2.45
C ARG A 261 -14.04 27.60 3.97
N HIS A 262 -13.55 26.53 4.58
CA HIS A 262 -13.73 26.20 5.99
C HIS A 262 -12.35 25.91 6.58
N GLY A 263 -11.95 26.71 7.58
CA GLY A 263 -10.59 26.81 8.10
C GLY A 263 -9.91 25.48 8.43
N GLY A 264 -8.58 25.49 8.40
CA GLY A 264 -7.71 24.34 8.62
C GLY A 264 -8.08 23.55 9.86
N ILE A 265 -8.76 22.43 9.65
CA ILE A 265 -8.97 21.38 10.64
C ILE A 265 -7.98 20.29 10.29
N ASP A 266 -7.20 19.87 11.28
CA ASP A 266 -6.35 18.67 11.23
C ASP A 266 -7.19 17.52 10.65
N ARG A 267 -7.00 17.21 9.37
CA ARG A 267 -7.80 16.18 8.71
C ARG A 267 -7.29 14.83 9.18
N ALA A 268 -7.95 14.29 10.18
CA ALA A 268 -7.74 12.93 10.64
C ALA A 268 -7.96 11.95 9.48
N VAL A 269 -7.32 10.78 9.53
CA VAL A 269 -7.46 9.74 8.51
C VAL A 269 -8.95 9.37 8.38
N THR A 270 -9.51 9.51 7.19
CA THR A 270 -10.92 9.18 6.93
C THR A 270 -11.05 7.98 6.00
N LEU A 271 -12.22 7.32 6.00
CA LEU A 271 -12.46 6.15 5.15
C LEU A 271 -12.38 6.52 3.66
N GLU A 272 -12.85 7.71 3.28
CA GLU A 272 -12.82 8.23 1.91
C GLU A 272 -11.40 8.25 1.33
N ASP A 273 -10.37 8.35 2.17
CA ASP A 273 -8.99 8.39 1.69
C ASP A 273 -8.49 7.05 1.13
N PHE A 274 -9.26 5.96 1.29
CA PHE A 274 -8.89 4.59 0.86
C PHE A 274 -9.85 3.99 -0.14
N MET A 275 -11.08 4.50 -0.23
CA MET A 275 -12.11 3.96 -1.12
C MET A 275 -11.84 4.38 -2.57
N SER A 276 -12.08 3.47 -3.52
CA SER A 276 -11.96 3.77 -4.94
C SER A 276 -13.15 4.58 -5.49
N GLU A 277 -14.29 4.49 -4.81
CA GLU A 277 -15.56 5.14 -5.12
C GLU A 277 -16.08 5.83 -3.85
N GLU A 278 -17.12 6.66 -3.96
CA GLU A 278 -17.71 7.27 -2.76
C GLU A 278 -18.20 6.17 -1.80
N PRO A 279 -17.92 6.26 -0.48
CA PRO A 279 -18.24 5.17 0.46
C PRO A 279 -19.71 4.73 0.44
N GLY A 280 -20.62 5.66 0.11
CA GLY A 280 -22.06 5.42 0.05
C GLY A 280 -22.49 4.57 -1.15
N GLU A 281 -21.74 4.60 -2.25
CA GLU A 281 -21.98 3.77 -3.43
C GLU A 281 -21.33 2.40 -3.27
N ALA A 282 -20.14 2.38 -2.68
CA ALA A 282 -19.30 1.20 -2.56
C ALA A 282 -19.70 0.25 -1.41
N VAL A 283 -19.96 0.78 -0.20
CA VAL A 283 -20.29 -0.03 0.99
C VAL A 283 -21.32 0.70 1.86
N PRO A 284 -22.63 0.61 1.51
CA PRO A 284 -23.69 1.34 2.22
C PRO A 284 -23.76 1.05 3.72
N LEU A 285 -23.37 -0.15 4.15
CA LEU A 285 -23.38 -0.52 5.57
C LEU A 285 -22.42 0.33 6.42
N LEU A 286 -21.28 0.75 5.84
CA LEU A 286 -20.31 1.61 6.54
C LEU A 286 -20.81 3.06 6.64
N VAL A 287 -21.63 3.54 5.70
CA VAL A 287 -22.17 4.92 5.75
C VAL A 287 -23.43 5.03 6.61
N SER A 288 -24.27 3.99 6.58
CA SER A 288 -25.55 3.97 7.30
C SER A 288 -25.38 3.84 8.80
N ARG A 289 -24.27 3.27 9.28
CA ARG A 289 -24.01 3.03 10.70
C ARG A 289 -22.78 3.81 11.20
N PRO A 290 -22.77 4.27 12.46
CA PRO A 290 -21.58 4.89 13.03
C PRO A 290 -20.40 3.91 13.08
N PHE A 291 -19.23 4.38 12.70
CA PHE A 291 -17.98 3.60 12.69
C PHE A 291 -16.82 4.44 13.20
N VAL A 292 -15.70 3.77 13.46
CA VAL A 292 -14.42 4.41 13.77
C VAL A 292 -13.37 3.92 12.79
N VAL A 293 -12.50 4.84 12.37
CA VAL A 293 -11.28 4.53 11.62
C VAL A 293 -10.13 4.62 12.60
N VAL A 294 -9.35 3.57 12.71
CA VAL A 294 -8.19 3.51 13.59
C VAL A 294 -6.95 3.32 12.73
N ARG A 295 -5.92 4.13 13.00
CA ARG A 295 -4.58 3.96 12.45
C ARG A 295 -3.62 3.78 13.60
N VAL A 296 -2.89 2.67 13.57
CA VAL A 296 -1.75 2.38 14.46
C VAL A 296 -0.48 2.50 13.63
N GLU A 297 0.54 3.15 14.15
CA GLU A 297 1.76 3.48 13.41
C GLU A 297 3.02 3.32 14.27
N ALA A 298 4.06 2.73 13.68
CA ALA A 298 5.37 2.57 14.28
C ALA A 298 6.02 3.92 14.62
N LEU A 299 6.71 3.97 15.76
CA LEU A 299 7.44 5.16 16.17
C LEU A 299 8.73 5.37 15.35
N ASP A 300 9.29 4.31 14.79
CA ASP A 300 10.46 4.35 13.95
C ASP A 300 10.21 3.70 12.57
N HIS A 301 11.28 3.52 11.79
CA HIS A 301 11.25 2.92 10.47
C HIS A 301 11.68 1.45 10.50
N THR A 302 11.58 0.77 11.64
CA THR A 302 11.89 -0.66 11.73
C THR A 302 10.71 -1.49 11.24
N PRO A 303 10.96 -2.70 10.72
CA PRO A 303 9.89 -3.65 10.41
C PRO A 303 9.15 -4.08 11.69
N VAL A 304 7.83 -3.94 11.72
CA VAL A 304 6.98 -4.30 12.86
C VAL A 304 5.70 -5.03 12.41
N ARG A 305 5.31 -6.06 13.17
CA ARG A 305 4.06 -6.81 12.99
C ARG A 305 2.91 -6.18 13.78
N LEU A 306 2.38 -5.08 13.25
CA LEU A 306 1.28 -4.35 13.91
C LEU A 306 -0.04 -5.13 13.97
N ASP A 307 -0.26 -6.13 13.11
CA ASP A 307 -1.43 -7.01 13.20
C ASP A 307 -1.43 -7.86 14.48
N GLU A 308 -0.25 -8.33 14.90
CA GLU A 308 -0.06 -9.11 16.13
C GLU A 308 -0.27 -8.25 17.37
N PHE A 309 0.32 -7.06 17.39
CA PHE A 309 0.10 -6.08 18.47
C PHE A 309 -1.38 -5.72 18.62
N VAL A 310 -2.04 -5.31 17.53
CA VAL A 310 -3.46 -4.93 17.56
C VAL A 310 -4.34 -6.12 17.95
N TYR A 311 -3.98 -7.34 17.55
CA TYR A 311 -4.67 -8.54 18.00
C TYR A 311 -4.52 -8.79 19.50
N GLN A 312 -3.33 -8.58 20.07
CA GLN A 312 -3.09 -8.75 21.50
C GLN A 312 -3.90 -7.73 22.32
N GLU A 313 -3.92 -6.47 21.90
CA GLU A 313 -4.76 -5.41 22.49
C GLU A 313 -6.25 -5.74 22.43
N ALA A 314 -6.71 -6.30 21.30
CA ALA A 314 -8.07 -6.77 21.15
C ALA A 314 -8.35 -7.91 22.14
N ARG A 315 -7.48 -8.93 22.20
CA ARG A 315 -7.64 -10.09 23.08
C ARG A 315 -7.74 -9.66 24.54
N ASP A 316 -6.90 -8.75 24.99
CA ASP A 316 -6.86 -8.28 26.37
C ASP A 316 -8.08 -7.42 26.73
N ALA A 317 -8.69 -6.75 25.74
CA ALA A 317 -9.98 -6.09 25.87
C ALA A 317 -11.19 -7.05 25.86
N GLY A 318 -10.96 -8.36 25.70
CA GLY A 318 -12.02 -9.36 25.60
C GLY A 318 -12.70 -9.40 24.24
N PHE A 319 -12.02 -9.00 23.15
CA PHE A 319 -12.49 -9.32 21.81
C PHE A 319 -12.47 -10.84 21.62
N ILE A 320 -13.65 -11.41 21.40
CA ILE A 320 -13.84 -12.82 21.06
C ILE A 320 -14.19 -12.89 19.57
N ASP A 321 -13.86 -14.00 18.91
CA ASP A 321 -14.38 -14.31 17.57
C ASP A 321 -15.92 -14.34 17.65
N VAL A 322 -16.56 -13.23 17.25
CA VAL A 322 -18.03 -13.09 17.28
C VAL A 322 -18.65 -13.89 16.14
N PHE A 323 -18.01 -13.86 14.97
CA PHE A 323 -18.46 -14.54 13.77
C PHE A 323 -17.62 -15.78 13.49
N MET A 324 -18.28 -16.92 13.34
CA MET A 324 -17.63 -18.18 12.95
C MET A 324 -17.40 -18.24 11.44
N GLU A 325 -16.40 -19.02 11.01
CA GLU A 325 -16.05 -19.16 9.59
C GLU A 325 -17.23 -19.62 8.73
N ASP A 326 -17.98 -20.60 9.23
CA ASP A 326 -19.15 -21.16 8.55
C ASP A 326 -20.30 -20.15 8.46
N GLU A 327 -20.40 -19.22 9.42
CA GLU A 327 -21.41 -18.18 9.41
C GLU A 327 -21.10 -17.14 8.34
N LEU A 328 -19.85 -16.65 8.29
CA LEU A 328 -19.40 -15.71 7.27
C LEU A 328 -19.52 -16.31 5.87
N SER A 329 -19.14 -17.58 5.71
CA SER A 329 -19.22 -18.29 4.43
C SER A 329 -20.67 -18.46 3.97
N ARG A 330 -21.58 -18.85 4.87
CA ARG A 330 -23.03 -18.94 4.57
C ARG A 330 -23.64 -17.59 4.23
N ALA A 331 -23.26 -16.53 4.96
CA ALA A 331 -23.76 -15.19 4.73
C ALA A 331 -23.39 -14.67 3.33
N VAL A 332 -22.16 -14.94 2.87
CA VAL A 332 -21.74 -14.57 1.51
C VAL A 332 -22.35 -15.50 0.45
N GLY A 333 -22.48 -16.80 0.74
CA GLY A 333 -23.17 -17.73 -0.16
C GLY A 333 -24.58 -17.25 -0.50
N GLY A 334 -25.35 -16.84 0.51
CA GLY A 334 -26.68 -16.27 0.29
C GLY A 334 -26.68 -14.99 -0.56
N LEU A 335 -25.67 -14.12 -0.43
CA LEU A 335 -25.51 -12.95 -1.29
C LEU A 335 -25.21 -13.35 -2.75
N TYR A 336 -24.36 -14.35 -2.94
CA TYR A 336 -24.00 -14.76 -4.30
C TYR A 336 -25.18 -15.42 -5.01
N ASP A 337 -25.97 -16.22 -4.28
CA ASP A 337 -27.21 -16.82 -4.79
C ASP A 337 -28.23 -15.74 -5.20
N GLU A 338 -28.36 -14.66 -4.40
CA GLU A 338 -29.24 -13.53 -4.71
C GLU A 338 -28.86 -12.81 -6.02
N HIS A 339 -27.56 -12.68 -6.29
CA HIS A 339 -27.03 -12.03 -7.50
C HIS A 339 -26.72 -12.99 -8.65
N GLY A 340 -27.04 -14.28 -8.51
CA GLY A 340 -26.80 -15.30 -9.53
C GLY A 340 -25.31 -15.57 -9.83
N ILE A 341 -24.41 -15.22 -8.92
CA ILE A 341 -22.97 -15.44 -9.08
C ILE A 341 -22.64 -16.87 -8.66
N ARG A 342 -22.12 -17.68 -9.58
CA ARG A 342 -21.66 -19.03 -9.24
C ARG A 342 -20.41 -18.95 -8.37
N TRP A 343 -20.54 -19.38 -7.13
CA TRP A 343 -19.42 -19.59 -6.23
C TRP A 343 -18.47 -20.62 -6.87
N LYS A 344 -17.30 -20.17 -7.36
CA LYS A 344 -16.19 -21.07 -7.68
C LYS A 344 -15.67 -21.59 -6.35
N THR A 345 -16.08 -22.79 -5.95
CA THR A 345 -15.51 -23.49 -4.80
C THR A 345 -14.03 -23.73 -5.07
N GLY A 346 -13.19 -22.76 -4.72
CA GLY A 346 -11.74 -22.91 -4.64
C GLY A 346 -11.40 -23.71 -3.40
N VAL A 347 -10.87 -24.90 -3.62
CA VAL A 347 -10.28 -25.83 -2.65
C VAL A 347 -9.31 -25.12 -1.71
#